data_AF-A0A8I1SUG9-F1
#
_entry.id   AF-A0A8I1SUG9-F1
#
_cell.length_a   1.000
_cell.length_b   1.000
_cell.length_c   1.000
_cell.angle_alpha   90.00
_cell.angle_beta   90.00
_cell.angle_gamma   90.00
#
_symmetry.space_group_name_H-M   'P 1'
#
loop_
_entity.id
_entity.type
_entity.pdbx_description
1 polymer ?
#
loop_
_entity_poly.entity_id
_entity_poly.type
_entity_poly.pdbx_seq_one_letter_code
_entity_poly.pdbx_strand_id
1 'polypeptide(L)' 'MKAADDYRHGDKFSLGSHRVTTQEIVAFASLYDPQPYHLSQEAGSQSFF' A
#
# COMPACT_ATOMS: atom_id res chain seq x y z
N MET A 1 -15.08 -7.35 19.11
CA MET A 1 -14.75 -5.94 18.79
C MET A 1 -14.36 -5.28 20.11
N LYS A 2 -13.21 -4.60 20.18
CA LYS A 2 -12.88 -3.79 21.36
C LYS A 2 -13.80 -2.57 21.41
N ALA A 3 -14.31 -2.23 22.59
CA ALA A 3 -14.99 -0.96 22.82
C ALA A 3 -13.97 0.18 22.92
N ALA A 4 -14.43 1.43 22.84
CA ALA A 4 -13.56 2.61 22.96
C ALA A 4 -12.77 2.59 24.28
N ASP A 5 -13.39 2.13 25.37
CA ASP A 5 -12.80 2.09 26.71
C ASP A 5 -11.74 0.97 26.88
N ASP A 6 -11.59 0.07 25.89
CA ASP A 6 -10.60 -1.02 25.91
C ASP A 6 -9.23 -0.61 25.33
N TYR A 7 -9.12 0.60 24.78
CA TYR A 7 -7.89 1.14 24.20
C TYR A 7 -7.12 1.94 25.24
N ARG A 8 -5.81 1.71 25.29
CA ARG A 8 -4.90 2.42 26.20
C ARG A 8 -3.81 3.13 25.41
N HIS A 9 -3.32 4.25 25.95
CA HIS A 9 -2.15 4.91 25.40
C HIS A 9 -0.96 3.95 25.34
N GLY A 10 -0.32 3.88 24.15
CA GLY A 10 0.81 3.00 23.92
C GLY A 10 0.44 1.57 23.48
N ASP A 11 -0.84 1.25 23.33
CA ASP A 11 -1.26 -0.01 22.71
C ASP A 11 -0.61 -0.17 21.32
N LYS A 12 -0.03 -1.36 21.09
CA LYS A 12 0.55 -1.77 19.81
C LYS A 12 -0.23 -2.96 19.28
N PHE A 13 -0.52 -2.95 17.99
CA PHE A 13 -1.27 -4.01 17.32
C PHE A 13 -0.45 -4.57 16.18
N SER A 14 -0.25 -5.88 16.17
CA SER A 14 0.35 -6.58 15.03
C SER A 14 -0.72 -6.76 13.95
N LEU A 15 -0.55 -6.10 12.81
CA LEU A 15 -1.47 -6.17 11.68
C LEU A 15 -1.22 -7.37 10.75
N GLY A 16 -0.14 -8.13 11.01
CA GLY A 16 0.33 -9.20 10.14
C GLY A 16 1.21 -8.67 9.00
N SER A 17 1.27 -9.41 7.91
CA SER A 17 2.04 -9.04 6.71
C SER A 17 1.29 -9.47 5.46
N HIS A 18 1.33 -8.63 4.43
CA HIS A 18 0.77 -8.93 3.11
C HIS A 18 1.85 -8.75 2.06
N ARG A 19 1.96 -9.71 1.14
CA ARG A 19 2.86 -9.58 0.00
C ARG A 19 2.12 -8.84 -1.12
N VAL A 20 2.49 -7.58 -1.32
CA VAL A 20 2.00 -6.80 -2.45
C VAL A 20 2.66 -7.29 -3.74
N THR A 21 1.83 -7.64 -4.72
CA THR A 21 2.25 -8.12 -6.04
C THR A 21 2.27 -6.99 -7.07
N THR A 22 3.02 -7.18 -8.15
CA THR A 22 3.03 -6.23 -9.28
C THR A 22 1.64 -6.01 -9.86
N GLN A 23 0.83 -7.08 -9.96
CA GLN A 23 -0.54 -7.00 -10.46
C GLN A 23 -1.41 -6.10 -9.58
N GLU A 24 -1.32 -6.22 -8.25
CA GLU A 24 -2.06 -5.36 -7.32
C GLU A 24 -1.64 -3.89 -7.43
N ILE A 25 -0.32 -3.62 -7.57
CA ILE A 25 0.20 -2.26 -7.75
C ILE A 25 -0.38 -1.63 -9.02
N VAL A 26 -0.26 -2.31 -10.16
CA VAL A 26 -0.74 -1.80 -11.45
C VAL A 26 -2.26 -1.62 -11.43
N ALA A 27 -3.01 -2.58 -10.86
CA ALA A 27 -4.46 -2.50 -10.77
C ALA A 27 -4.93 -1.31 -9.93
N PHE A 28 -4.30 -1.08 -8.77
CA PHE A 28 -4.61 0.07 -7.92
C PHE A 28 -4.26 1.39 -8.62
N ALA A 29 -3.05 1.49 -9.16
CA ALA A 29 -2.58 2.69 -9.85
C ALA A 29 -3.45 3.06 -11.04
N SER A 30 -3.90 2.07 -11.82
CA SER A 30 -4.78 2.29 -12.97
C SER A 30 -6.11 2.95 -12.61
N LEU A 31 -6.58 2.78 -11.37
CA LEU A 31 -7.84 3.33 -10.89
C LEU A 31 -7.68 4.66 -10.15
N TYR A 32 -6.61 4.80 -9.38
CA TYR A 32 -6.51 5.85 -8.37
C TYR A 32 -5.30 6.76 -8.50
N ASP A 33 -4.21 6.30 -9.13
CA ASP A 33 -2.97 7.07 -9.27
C ASP A 33 -2.18 6.65 -10.52
N PRO A 34 -2.65 7.02 -11.73
CA PRO A 34 -2.12 6.50 -13.00
C PRO A 34 -0.82 7.20 -13.42
N GLN A 35 0.09 7.46 -12.48
CA GLN A 35 1.43 7.92 -12.81
C GLN A 35 2.18 6.83 -13.59
N PRO A 36 2.88 7.16 -14.70
CA PRO A 36 3.46 6.16 -15.59
C PRO A 36 4.37 5.14 -14.90
N TYR A 37 5.15 5.57 -13.91
CA TYR A 37 6.06 4.71 -13.15
C TYR A 37 5.36 3.74 -12.19
N HIS A 38 4.06 3.91 -11.91
CA HIS A 38 3.25 2.92 -11.18
C HIS A 38 2.67 1.84 -12.10
N LEU A 39 2.65 2.08 -13.41
CA LEU A 39 1.99 1.22 -14.39
C LEU A 39 2.97 0.33 -15.16
N SER A 40 4.25 0.71 -15.21
CA SER A 40 5.29 0.02 -15.99
C SER A 40 6.61 0.03 -15.24
N GLN A 41 7.30 -1.12 -15.26
CA GLN A 41 8.62 -1.26 -14.67
C GLN A 41 9.66 -0.43 -15.45
N GLU A 42 9.53 -0.37 -16.78
CA GLU A 42 10.39 0.44 -17.64
C GLU A 42 10.27 1.93 -17.29
N ALA A 43 9.03 2.43 -17.18
CA ALA A 43 8.76 3.79 -16.76
C ALA A 43 9.26 4.07 -15.33
N GLY A 44 9.14 3.09 -14.42
CA GLY A 44 9.72 3.15 -13.08
C GLY A 44 11.24 3.30 -13.11
N SER A 45 11.94 2.50 -13.91
CA SER A 45 13.41 2.56 -14.02
C SER A 45 13.96 3.86 -14.61
N GLN A 46 13.13 4.61 -15.35
CA GLN A 46 13.47 5.89 -15.96
C GLN A 46 12.94 7.08 -15.16
N SER A 47 12.24 6.80 -14.06
CA SER A 47 11.67 7.81 -13.18
C SER A 47 12.74 8.39 -12.26
N PHE A 48 12.44 9.53 -11.65
CA PHE A 48 13.29 10.08 -10.57
C PHE A 48 13.18 9.25 -9.27
N PHE A 49 12.06 8.55 -9.10
CA PHE A 49 11.75 7.67 -7.98
C PHE A 49 12.27 6.25 -8.21
#